data_AF-A0A925M6P7-F1
#
_entry.id   AF-A0A925M6P7-F1
#
_cell.length_a   1.000
_cell.length_b   1.000
_cell.length_c   1.000
_cell.angle_alpha   90.00
_cell.angle_beta   90.00
_cell.angle_gamma   90.00
#
_symmetry.space_group_name_H-M   'P 1'
#
loop_
_entity.id
_entity.type
_entity.pdbx_description
1 polymer ?
#
loop_
_entity_poly.entity_id
_entity_poly.type
_entity_poly.pdbx_seq_one_letter_code
_entity_poly.pdbx_strand_id
1 'polypeptide(L)'
;MKKVTLFLASSSELKDDREQFELFIYRKCKAWFDQGIFLHLDIWEDFLDAMSAGGLQSEYNKTLKTCDIFVLLAFNKVGKYTAEEFSHAFGQFAATQKPFIFTYFKTPTTTQNRDDLQSLWVFE
;
A
#
# COMPACT_ATOMS: atom_id res chain seq x y z
N MET A 1 -10.82 21.13 -8.19
CA MET A 1 -9.65 20.24 -8.18
C MET A 1 -10.13 18.85 -7.76
N LYS A 2 -9.93 17.83 -8.58
CA LYS A 2 -10.30 16.44 -8.32
C LYS A 2 -9.25 15.81 -7.41
N LYS A 3 -9.65 15.38 -6.21
CA LYS A 3 -8.80 14.60 -5.29
C LYS A 3 -8.85 13.13 -5.74
N VAL A 4 -7.69 12.50 -5.87
CA VAL A 4 -7.53 11.06 -6.04
C VAL A 4 -6.72 10.55 -4.86
N THR A 5 -7.28 9.59 -4.12
CA THR A 5 -6.68 9.06 -2.89
C THR A 5 -5.92 7.77 -3.18
N LEU A 6 -4.67 7.72 -2.73
CA LEU A 6 -3.78 6.59 -2.83
C LEU A 6 -3.42 6.11 -1.43
N PHE A 7 -3.52 4.81 -1.18
CA PHE A 7 -3.06 4.20 0.04
C PHE A 7 -1.83 3.33 -0.24
N LEU A 8 -0.72 3.60 0.44
CA LEU A 8 0.52 2.84 0.31
C LEU A 8 0.73 1.93 1.53
N ALA A 9 0.65 0.63 1.29
CA ALA A 9 1.08 -0.41 2.21
C ALA A 9 2.46 -0.94 1.77
N SER A 10 3.31 -1.32 2.73
CA SER A 10 4.59 -1.95 2.39
C SER A 10 5.17 -2.80 3.51
N SER A 11 6.00 -3.78 3.17
CA SER A 11 6.87 -4.47 4.14
C SER A 11 7.77 -3.45 4.89
N SER A 12 8.03 -3.71 6.17
CA SER A 12 8.79 -2.79 7.05
C SER A 12 10.18 -2.43 6.50
N GLU A 13 10.84 -3.39 5.85
CA GLU A 13 12.17 -3.27 5.24
C GLU A 13 12.24 -2.38 3.99
N LEU A 14 11.10 -1.94 3.45
CA LEU A 14 11.00 -1.13 2.22
C LEU A 14 10.90 0.38 2.48
N LYS A 15 11.54 0.87 3.55
CA LYS A 15 11.48 2.30 3.91
C LYS A 15 11.98 3.20 2.77
N ASP A 16 13.16 2.89 2.22
CA ASP A 16 13.74 3.68 1.12
C ASP A 16 12.83 3.66 -0.11
N ASP A 17 12.20 2.52 -0.41
CA ASP A 17 11.27 2.39 -1.53
C ASP A 17 9.98 3.22 -1.29
N ARG A 18 9.49 3.28 -0.05
CA ARG A 18 8.35 4.16 0.34
C ARG A 18 8.69 5.63 0.12
N GLU A 19 9.83 6.10 0.64
CA GLU A 19 10.24 7.50 0.52
C GLU A 19 10.39 7.92 -0.97
N GLN A 20 10.93 7.03 -1.81
CA GLN A 20 11.00 7.26 -3.25
C GLN A 20 9.62 7.29 -3.92
N PHE A 21 8.69 6.44 -3.46
CA PHE A 21 7.31 6.45 -3.94
C PHE A 21 6.59 7.75 -3.58
N GLU A 22 6.73 8.24 -2.35
CA GLU A 22 6.20 9.53 -1.92
C GLU A 22 6.70 10.68 -2.81
N LEU A 23 8.01 10.74 -3.04
CA LEU A 23 8.63 11.73 -3.92
C LEU A 23 8.09 11.63 -5.35
N PHE A 24 7.87 10.41 -5.85
CA PHE A 24 7.27 10.18 -7.15
C PHE A 24 5.82 10.70 -7.22
N ILE A 25 4.98 10.39 -6.23
CA ILE A 25 3.59 10.88 -6.18
C ILE A 25 3.57 12.40 -6.08
N TYR A 26 4.43 13.00 -5.26
CA TYR A 26 4.52 14.46 -5.16
C TYR A 26 4.91 15.11 -6.50
N ARG A 27 5.88 14.54 -7.22
CA ARG A 27 6.25 15.00 -8.57
C ARG A 27 5.08 14.90 -9.56
N LYS A 28 4.31 13.81 -9.52
CA LYS A 28 3.11 13.64 -10.34
C LYS A 28 2.00 14.63 -9.96
N CYS A 29 1.80 14.88 -8.67
CA CYS A 29 0.83 15.87 -8.18
C CYS A 29 1.16 17.26 -8.72
N LYS A 30 2.44 17.67 -8.69
CA LYS A 30 2.87 18.94 -9.29
C LYS A 30 2.61 18.98 -10.79
N ALA A 31 2.95 17.92 -11.52
CA ALA A 31 2.76 17.85 -12.98
C ALA A 31 1.29 17.90 -13.40
N TRP A 32 0.37 17.47 -12.54
CA TRP A 32 -1.07 17.46 -12.81
C TRP A 32 -1.85 18.58 -12.14
N PHE A 33 -1.15 19.54 -11.51
CA PHE A 33 -1.76 20.68 -10.85
C PHE A 33 -2.63 21.51 -11.80
N ASP A 34 -2.11 21.83 -12.99
CA ASP A 34 -2.83 22.61 -14.02
C ASP A 34 -4.00 21.82 -14.65
N GLN A 35 -3.97 20.49 -14.54
CA GLN A 35 -5.09 19.62 -14.93
C GLN A 35 -6.17 19.57 -13.84
N GLY A 36 -5.96 20.26 -12.72
CA GLY A 36 -6.86 20.28 -11.58
C GLY A 36 -6.93 18.95 -10.86
N ILE A 37 -5.88 18.12 -10.87
CA ILE A 37 -5.81 16.83 -10.18
C ILE A 37 -4.87 16.95 -8.98
N PHE A 38 -5.32 16.49 -7.82
CA PHE A 38 -4.54 16.40 -6.60
C PHE A 38 -4.42 14.95 -6.17
N LEU A 39 -3.18 14.46 -6.05
CA LEU A 39 -2.89 13.11 -5.56
C LEU A 39 -2.63 13.19 -4.06
N HIS A 40 -3.51 12.55 -3.29
CA HIS A 40 -3.38 12.45 -1.85
C HIS A 40 -2.88 11.05 -1.51
N LEU A 41 -1.66 10.98 -1.00
CA LEU A 41 -1.02 9.75 -0.58
C LEU A 41 -1.15 9.62 0.93
N ASP A 42 -1.76 8.52 1.38
CA ASP A 42 -1.80 8.07 2.76
C ASP A 42 -0.86 6.86 2.91
N ILE A 43 -0.01 6.83 3.93
CA ILE A 43 0.95 5.75 4.16
C ILE A 43 0.57 5.02 5.45
N TRP A 44 0.69 3.69 5.45
CA TRP A 44 0.34 2.87 6.60
C TRP A 44 1.07 3.26 7.91
N GLU A 45 2.29 3.83 7.83
CA GLU A 45 3.06 4.31 9.00
C GLU A 45 2.36 5.47 9.72
N ASP A 46 1.68 6.36 8.99
CA ASP A 46 0.93 7.49 9.58
C ASP A 46 -0.22 6.99 10.48
N PHE A 47 -0.74 5.78 10.21
CA PHE A 47 -1.79 5.15 11.00
C PHE A 47 -1.24 4.47 12.27
N LEU A 48 0.00 3.95 12.23
CA LEU A 48 0.66 3.45 13.43
C LEU A 48 0.90 4.56 14.45
N ASP A 49 1.32 5.74 13.98
CA ASP A 49 1.62 6.89 14.83
C ASP A 49 0.37 7.58 15.37
N ALA A 50 -0.78 7.48 14.67
CA ALA A 50 -2.04 8.12 15.04
C ALA A 50 -2.82 7.46 16.21
N MET A 51 -2.16 6.63 17.04
CA MET A 51 -2.74 5.93 18.19
C MET A 51 -3.74 6.78 19.02
N SER A 52 -5.03 6.70 18.70
CA SER A 52 -6.09 7.21 19.57
C SER A 52 -7.38 6.38 19.44
N ALA A 53 -7.97 6.11 20.61
CA ALA A 53 -9.29 5.59 20.99
C ALA A 53 -10.03 4.49 20.18
N GLY A 54 -9.93 4.42 18.85
CA GLY A 54 -10.72 3.52 17.98
C GLY A 54 -10.01 2.25 17.47
N GLY A 55 -8.70 2.14 17.72
CA GLY A 55 -7.88 0.98 17.33
C GLY A 55 -7.43 0.98 15.86
N LEU A 56 -6.17 0.60 15.63
CA LEU A 56 -5.45 0.61 14.35
C LEU A 56 -6.23 -0.01 13.17
N GLN A 57 -6.91 -1.13 13.42
CA GLN A 57 -7.63 -1.87 12.39
C GLN A 57 -8.86 -1.14 11.85
N SER A 58 -9.54 -0.33 12.67
CA SER A 58 -10.79 0.32 12.25
C SER A 58 -10.53 1.49 11.30
N GLU A 59 -9.51 2.29 11.59
CA GLU A 59 -9.06 3.40 10.74
C GLU A 59 -8.45 2.89 9.44
N TYR A 60 -7.59 1.87 9.54
CA TYR A 60 -7.01 1.20 8.37
C TYR A 60 -8.09 0.70 7.40
N ASN A 61 -9.06 -0.07 7.93
CA ASN A 61 -10.17 -0.60 7.14
C ASN A 61 -11.04 0.50 6.51
N LYS A 62 -11.21 1.62 7.21
CA LYS A 62 -11.97 2.77 6.69
C LYS A 62 -11.22 3.41 5.53
N THR A 63 -9.92 3.68 5.70
CA THR A 63 -9.09 4.29 4.66
C THR A 63 -9.06 3.42 3.40
N LEU A 64 -8.83 2.11 3.55
CA LEU A 64 -8.87 1.15 2.43
C LEU A 64 -10.19 1.13 1.68
N LYS A 65 -11.32 1.23 2.38
CA LYS A 65 -12.66 1.25 1.75
C LYS A 65 -12.93 2.52 0.96
N THR A 66 -12.26 3.61 1.31
CA THR A 66 -12.52 4.93 0.73
C THR A 66 -11.46 5.40 -0.25
N CYS A 67 -10.32 4.71 -0.36
CA CYS A 67 -9.29 5.10 -1.30
C CYS A 67 -9.69 4.77 -2.75
N ASP A 68 -9.17 5.54 -3.71
CA ASP A 68 -9.35 5.26 -5.13
C ASP A 68 -8.35 4.22 -5.64
N ILE A 69 -7.13 4.24 -5.09
CA ILE A 69 -6.00 3.40 -5.48
C ILE A 69 -5.34 2.83 -4.23
N PHE A 70 -5.07 1.53 -4.24
CA PHE A 70 -4.29 0.83 -3.23
C PHE A 70 -3.00 0.31 -3.87
N VAL A 71 -1.87 0.55 -3.21
CA VAL A 71 -0.55 0.11 -3.65
C VAL A 71 0.11 -0.69 -2.54
N LEU A 72 0.55 -1.91 -2.87
CA LEU A 72 1.33 -2.77 -1.97
C LEU A 72 2.75 -2.95 -2.52
N LEU A 73 3.75 -2.57 -1.73
CA LEU A 73 5.16 -2.88 -1.98
C LEU A 73 5.61 -4.03 -1.07
N ALA A 74 6.04 -5.14 -1.64
CA ALA A 74 6.47 -6.34 -0.90
C ALA A 74 7.89 -6.77 -1.33
N PHE A 75 8.66 -7.38 -0.41
CA PHE A 75 10.01 -7.91 -0.69
C PHE A 75 10.16 -9.37 -0.28
N ASN A 76 10.86 -9.69 0.82
CA ASN A 76 11.17 -11.08 1.20
C ASN A 76 10.21 -11.64 2.25
N LYS A 77 9.64 -10.77 3.08
CA LYS A 77 8.66 -11.11 4.11
C LYS A 77 7.39 -10.36 3.82
N VAL A 78 6.37 -11.11 3.40
CA VAL A 78 4.99 -10.71 3.63
C VAL A 78 4.81 -10.84 5.13
N GLY A 79 4.95 -9.73 5.87
CA GLY A 79 4.74 -9.74 7.30
C GLY A 79 3.37 -10.35 7.62
N LYS A 80 3.22 -11.01 8.78
CA LYS A 80 1.96 -11.68 9.17
C LYS A 80 0.73 -10.75 9.11
N TYR A 81 0.95 -9.45 9.18
CA TYR A 81 -0.07 -8.39 9.05
C TYR A 81 -0.51 -8.14 7.59
N THR A 82 0.37 -8.35 6.61
CA THR A 82 0.17 -7.97 5.21
C THR A 82 -0.81 -8.90 4.46
N ALA A 83 -0.96 -10.15 4.87
CA ALA A 83 -1.85 -11.11 4.19
C ALA A 83 -3.34 -10.89 4.52
N GLU A 84 -3.66 -10.60 5.78
CA GLU A 84 -5.04 -10.28 6.21
C GLU A 84 -5.49 -8.95 5.59
N GLU A 85 -4.64 -7.93 5.65
CA GLU A 85 -4.90 -6.61 5.07
C GLU A 85 -5.10 -6.68 3.55
N PHE A 86 -4.28 -7.48 2.86
CA PHE A 86 -4.46 -7.73 1.44
C PHE A 86 -5.75 -8.48 1.14
N SER A 87 -6.10 -9.50 1.93
CA SER A 87 -7.35 -10.26 1.75
C SER A 87 -8.59 -9.38 1.92
N HIS A 88 -8.57 -8.45 2.87
CA HIS A 88 -9.66 -7.50 3.09
C HIS A 88 -9.79 -6.48 1.93
N ALA A 89 -8.67 -5.92 1.47
CA ALA A 89 -8.64 -5.01 0.32
C ALA A 89 -9.12 -5.73 -0.96
N PHE A 90 -8.65 -6.96 -1.19
CA PHE A 90 -9.04 -7.78 -2.33
C PHE A 90 -10.53 -8.16 -2.31
N GLY A 91 -11.06 -8.54 -1.13
CA GLY A 91 -12.49 -8.82 -0.96
C GLY A 91 -13.37 -7.61 -1.28
N GLN A 92 -12.95 -6.41 -0.86
CA GLN A 92 -13.65 -5.16 -1.17
C GLN A 92 -13.60 -4.83 -2.67
N PHE A 93 -12.43 -5.00 -3.30
CA PHE A 93 -12.28 -4.80 -4.74
C PHE A 93 -13.15 -5.76 -5.55
N ALA A 94 -13.21 -7.04 -5.17
CA ALA A 94 -14.08 -8.03 -5.81
C ALA A 94 -15.57 -7.62 -5.77
N ALA A 95 -16.00 -6.98 -4.68
CA ALA A 95 -17.38 -6.53 -4.50
C ALA A 95 -17.71 -5.19 -5.18
N THR A 96 -16.74 -4.27 -5.28
CA THR A 96 -17.02 -2.86 -5.63
C THR A 96 -16.20 -2.30 -6.80
N GLN A 97 -15.26 -3.09 -7.33
CA GLN A 97 -14.26 -2.67 -8.33
C GLN A 97 -13.37 -1.50 -7.87
N LYS A 98 -13.36 -1.22 -6.56
CA LYS A 98 -12.51 -0.22 -5.90
C LYS A 98 -12.00 -0.72 -4.53
N PRO A 99 -10.84 -0.26 -4.07
CA PRO A 99 -9.85 0.57 -4.79
C PRO A 99 -9.17 -0.19 -5.93
N PHE A 100 -8.61 0.49 -6.94
CA PHE A 100 -7.73 -0.17 -7.91
C PHE A 100 -6.47 -0.68 -7.18
N ILE A 101 -6.22 -1.99 -7.27
CA ILE A 101 -5.14 -2.65 -6.54
C ILE A 101 -3.90 -2.79 -7.45
N PHE A 102 -2.76 -2.29 -6.99
CA PHE A 102 -1.46 -2.52 -7.60
C PHE A 102 -0.51 -3.18 -6.60
N THR A 103 0.08 -4.32 -6.98
CA THR A 103 1.04 -5.05 -6.17
C THR A 103 2.41 -5.06 -6.85
N TYR A 104 3.47 -4.76 -6.11
CA TYR A 104 4.84 -4.78 -6.59
C TYR A 104 5.71 -5.62 -5.65
N PHE A 105 6.30 -6.66 -6.19
CA PHE A 105 7.19 -7.57 -5.46
C PHE A 105 8.63 -7.32 -5.90
N LYS A 106 9.45 -6.80 -5.00
CA LYS A 106 10.88 -6.63 -5.22
C LYS A 106 11.54 -8.01 -5.14
N THR A 107 12.36 -8.35 -6.14
CA THR A 107 13.08 -9.63 -6.17
C THR A 107 14.39 -9.51 -5.40
N PRO A 108 14.72 -10.44 -4.48
CA PRO A 108 16.03 -10.44 -3.83
C PRO A 108 17.15 -10.70 -4.85
N THR A 109 18.17 -9.84 -4.87
CA THR A 109 19.35 -9.94 -5.75
C THR A 109 20.26 -11.12 -5.41
N THR A 110 20.12 -11.70 -4.22
CA THR A 110 20.79 -12.93 -3.80
C THR A 110 19.80 -13.80 -3.03
N THR A 111 19.42 -14.93 -3.60
CA THR A 111 18.73 -16.00 -2.90
C THR A 111 19.67 -16.57 -1.83
N GLN A 112 19.46 -16.22 -0.56
CA GLN A 112 20.20 -16.86 0.55
C GLN A 112 19.32 -17.62 1.55
N ASN A 113 18.00 -17.67 1.37
CA ASN A 113 17.20 -18.64 2.13
C ASN A 113 16.03 -19.15 1.30
N ARG A 114 16.01 -20.47 1.06
CA ARG A 114 14.93 -21.16 0.33
C ARG A 114 13.60 -21.09 1.07
N ASP A 115 13.63 -20.97 2.39
CA ASP A 115 12.43 -20.96 3.23
C ASP A 115 11.65 -19.64 3.13
N ASP A 116 12.33 -18.51 2.89
CA ASP A 116 11.67 -17.19 2.76
C ASP A 116 10.82 -17.09 1.47
N LEU A 117 11.22 -17.82 0.42
CA LEU A 117 10.52 -17.83 -0.88
C LEU A 117 9.22 -18.64 -0.88
N GLN A 118 9.00 -19.49 0.12
CA GLN A 118 7.82 -20.36 0.19
C GLN A 118 6.53 -19.55 0.41
N SER A 119 6.64 -18.37 1.02
CA SER A 119 5.52 -17.44 1.24
C SER A 119 5.07 -16.71 -0.03
N LEU A 120 5.94 -16.57 -1.04
CA LEU A 120 5.64 -15.85 -2.29
C LEU A 120 4.82 -16.71 -3.26
N TRP A 121 4.96 -18.03 -3.22
CA TRP A 121 4.29 -18.96 -4.13
C TRP A 121 2.81 -19.18 -3.84
N VAL A 122 2.30 -18.59 -2.76
CA VAL A 122 0.86 -18.59 -2.43
C VAL A 122 0.12 -17.47 -3.17
N PHE A 123 0.84 -16.55 -3.81
CA PHE A 123 0.29 -15.34 -4.45
C PHE A 123 0.47 -15.28 -5.98
N GLU A 124 1.03 -16.32 -6.61
CA GLU A 124 0.92 -16.57 -8.06
C GLU A 124 -0.36 -17.38 -8.38
#